data_AF-A0A2I0U4T9-F1
#
_entry.id   AF-A0A2I0U4T9-F1
#
_cell.length_a   1.000
_cell.length_b   1.000
_cell.length_c   1.000
_cell.angle_alpha   90.00
_cell.angle_beta   90.00
_cell.angle_gamma   90.00
#
_symmetry.space_group_name_H-M   'P 1'
#
loop_
_entity.id
_entity.type
_entity.pdbx_description
1 polymer ?
#
loop_
_entity_poly.entity_id
_entity_poly.type
_entity_poly.pdbx_seq_one_letter_code
_entity_poly.pdbx_strand_id
1 'polypeptide(L)'
;MHVVKVDVAVVHFTPLVQPKIQQPFALVEKVVRSVFQFRRKYCFRGIETLFPESGRLKRTEQLMMTANVDPTLRPFQLSMSHFRNLCNTYRKMCDEDPSLFVYNYREELRQKKMRRNLLKSTSEPDEIEEEDQL
;
A
#
# COMPACT_ATOMS: atom_id res chain seq x y z
N MET A 1 -26.32 -33.82 5.55
CA MET A 1 -24.92 -33.36 5.75
C MET A 1 -24.59 -32.34 4.66
N HIS A 2 -24.26 -31.11 5.03
CA HIS A 2 -23.65 -30.17 4.09
C HIS A 2 -22.16 -30.49 4.01
N VAL A 3 -21.68 -30.85 2.82
CA VAL A 3 -20.26 -31.07 2.54
C VAL A 3 -19.65 -29.73 2.12
N VAL A 4 -18.57 -29.35 2.79
CA VAL A 4 -17.82 -28.14 2.45
C VAL A 4 -17.08 -28.38 1.13
N LYS A 5 -17.12 -27.42 0.19
CA LYS A 5 -16.52 -27.55 -1.16
C LYS A 5 -15.00 -27.36 -1.22
N VAL A 6 -14.30 -27.52 -0.09
CA VAL A 6 -12.85 -27.30 0.02
C VAL A 6 -12.22 -28.40 0.87
N ASP A 7 -10.98 -28.73 0.57
CA ASP A 7 -10.18 -29.68 1.33
C ASP A 7 -9.73 -29.10 2.67
N VAL A 8 -9.48 -29.97 3.65
CA VAL A 8 -9.02 -29.60 4.99
C VAL A 8 -7.60 -30.06 5.21
N ALA A 9 -6.75 -29.17 5.72
CA ALA A 9 -5.39 -29.49 6.16
C ALA A 9 -5.21 -29.14 7.63
N VAL A 10 -4.57 -30.02 8.40
CA VAL A 10 -4.14 -29.76 9.78
C VAL A 10 -2.70 -29.25 9.74
N VAL A 11 -2.46 -28.06 10.32
CA VAL A 11 -1.14 -27.42 10.34
C VAL A 11 -0.78 -27.08 11.78
N HIS A 12 0.45 -27.42 12.19
CA HIS A 12 1.00 -27.08 13.49
C HIS A 12 2.07 -25.99 13.35
N PHE A 13 1.97 -24.91 14.13
CA PHE A 13 2.97 -23.86 14.20
C PHE A 13 3.56 -23.79 15.60
N THR A 14 4.88 -23.88 15.70
CA THR A 14 5.61 -23.63 16.94
C THR A 14 6.25 -22.24 16.84
N PRO A 15 6.02 -21.33 17.81
CA PRO A 15 6.67 -20.03 17.81
C PRO A 15 8.19 -20.16 17.77
N LEU A 16 8.84 -19.31 16.98
CA LEU A 16 10.31 -19.26 16.94
C LEU A 16 10.83 -18.60 18.23
N VAL A 17 11.95 -19.11 18.76
CA VAL A 17 12.66 -18.51 19.90
C VAL A 17 13.05 -17.05 19.59
N GLN A 18 13.51 -16.80 18.36
CA GLN A 18 13.78 -15.46 17.85
C GLN A 18 12.97 -15.18 16.59
N PRO A 19 12.24 -14.05 16.52
CA PRO A 19 11.46 -13.71 15.34
C PRO A 19 12.39 -13.35 14.18
N LYS A 20 12.00 -13.75 12.95
CA LYS A 20 12.78 -13.43 11.74
C LYS A 20 12.82 -11.93 11.44
N ILE A 21 11.88 -11.14 11.95
CA ILE A 21 11.85 -9.68 11.85
C ILE A 21 11.61 -9.13 13.25
N GLN A 22 12.53 -8.30 13.73
CA GLN A 22 12.44 -7.66 15.05
C GLN A 22 11.87 -6.25 14.91
N GLN A 23 10.61 -6.16 14.48
CA GLN A 23 9.86 -4.90 14.36
C GLN A 23 8.44 -5.07 14.93
N PRO A 24 7.76 -3.99 15.33
CA PRO A 24 6.37 -4.05 15.77
C PRO A 24 5.47 -4.70 14.71
N PHE A 25 4.57 -5.58 15.14
CA PHE A 25 3.69 -6.34 14.23
C PHE A 25 2.94 -5.42 13.25
N ALA A 26 2.38 -4.31 13.72
CA ALA A 26 1.65 -3.36 12.87
C ALA A 26 2.51 -2.79 11.73
N LEU A 27 3.81 -2.59 11.95
CA LEU A 27 4.74 -2.16 10.90
C LEU A 27 4.98 -3.28 9.89
N VAL A 28 5.26 -4.49 10.39
CA VAL A 28 5.46 -5.66 9.53
C VAL A 28 4.22 -5.93 8.68
N GLU A 29 3.05 -5.92 9.29
CA GLU A 29 1.76 -6.08 8.62
C GLU A 29 1.56 -5.00 7.56
N LYS A 30 1.80 -3.72 7.88
CA LYS A 30 1.65 -2.62 6.93
C LYS A 30 2.53 -2.81 5.70
N VAL A 31 3.82 -3.12 5.89
CA VAL A 31 4.78 -3.33 4.80
C VAL A 31 4.37 -4.54 3.95
N VAL A 32 4.10 -5.70 4.58
CA VAL A 32 3.72 -6.93 3.88
C VAL A 32 2.43 -6.73 3.09
N ARG A 33 1.40 -6.11 3.70
CA ARG A 33 0.12 -5.84 3.04
C ARG A 33 0.28 -4.92 1.83
N SER A 34 1.09 -3.87 1.94
CA SER A 34 1.41 -2.97 0.83
C SER A 34 2.12 -3.71 -0.31
N VAL A 35 3.15 -4.50 0.00
CA VAL A 35 3.87 -5.30 -1.00
C VAL A 35 2.94 -6.26 -1.75
N PHE A 36 2.04 -6.95 -1.06
CA PHE A 36 1.13 -7.93 -1.67
C PHE A 36 -0.13 -7.33 -2.30
N GLN A 37 -0.34 -6.00 -2.23
CA GLN A 37 -1.52 -5.35 -2.79
C GLN A 37 -1.70 -5.62 -4.28
N PHE A 38 -0.60 -5.75 -5.04
CA PHE A 38 -0.63 -6.01 -6.48
C PHE A 38 0.20 -7.25 -6.85
N ARG A 39 -0.33 -8.46 -6.57
CA ARG A 39 0.38 -9.73 -6.76
C ARG A 39 0.96 -9.96 -8.18
N ARG A 40 0.35 -9.37 -9.22
CA ARG A 40 0.78 -9.50 -10.63
C ARG A 40 1.75 -8.42 -11.09
N LYS A 41 2.04 -7.40 -10.27
CA LYS A 41 2.97 -6.32 -10.58
C LYS A 41 4.31 -6.56 -9.87
N TYR A 42 5.32 -5.76 -10.20
CA TYR A 42 6.53 -5.67 -9.41
C TYR A 42 6.23 -5.13 -8.02
N CYS A 43 6.96 -5.60 -7.00
CA CYS A 43 6.78 -5.22 -5.61
C CYS A 43 6.90 -3.71 -5.40
N PHE A 44 7.70 -3.03 -6.24
CA PHE A 44 7.80 -1.58 -6.29
C PHE A 44 6.43 -0.89 -6.29
N ARG A 45 5.47 -1.39 -7.08
CA ARG A 45 4.10 -0.84 -7.16
C ARG A 45 3.30 -1.00 -5.86
N GLY A 46 3.55 -2.07 -5.12
CA GLY A 46 2.94 -2.26 -3.81
C GLY A 46 3.56 -1.32 -2.78
N ILE A 47 4.87 -1.15 -2.82
CA ILE A 47 5.64 -0.32 -1.87
C ILE A 47 5.34 1.16 -2.06
N GLU A 48 5.08 1.62 -3.28
CA GLU A 48 4.58 2.97 -3.59
C GLU A 48 3.38 3.39 -2.70
N THR A 49 2.56 2.42 -2.27
CA THR A 49 1.39 2.67 -1.40
C THR A 49 1.75 3.02 0.04
N LEU A 50 3.02 2.88 0.44
CA LEU A 50 3.51 3.31 1.76
C LEU A 50 3.78 4.81 1.83
N PHE A 51 3.79 5.50 0.69
CA PHE A 51 4.20 6.89 0.60
C PHE A 51 3.10 7.79 0.00
N PRO A 52 2.97 9.03 0.51
CA PRO A 52 2.10 10.05 -0.09
C PRO A 52 2.54 10.33 -1.53
N GLU A 53 1.63 10.81 -2.36
CA GLU A 53 1.93 11.12 -3.76
C GLU A 53 3.11 12.10 -3.90
N SER A 54 3.21 13.05 -2.99
CA SER A 54 4.37 13.95 -2.89
C SER A 54 5.64 13.16 -2.58
N GLY A 55 6.49 13.01 -3.59
CA GLY A 55 7.79 12.33 -3.45
C GLY A 55 7.72 10.80 -3.39
N ARG A 56 6.56 10.19 -3.72
CA ARG A 56 6.35 8.73 -3.73
C ARG A 56 7.46 7.97 -4.43
N LEU A 57 7.80 8.37 -5.65
CA LEU A 57 8.80 7.70 -6.47
C LEU A 57 10.16 7.69 -5.77
N LYS A 58 10.67 8.87 -5.42
CA LYS A 58 11.95 9.05 -4.75
C LYS A 58 12.04 8.27 -3.43
N ARG A 59 11.00 8.31 -2.60
CA ARG A 59 10.97 7.58 -1.32
C ARG A 59 10.89 6.07 -1.52
N THR A 60 10.18 5.60 -2.53
CA THR A 60 10.13 4.17 -2.90
C THR A 60 11.49 3.68 -3.37
N GLU A 61 12.15 4.43 -4.26
CA GLU A 61 13.50 4.13 -4.72
C GLU A 61 14.51 4.08 -3.56
N GLN A 62 14.46 5.08 -2.67
CA GLN A 62 15.27 5.12 -1.46
C GLN A 62 15.04 3.88 -0.58
N LEU A 63 13.78 3.51 -0.33
CA LEU A 63 13.46 2.32 0.47
C LEU A 63 14.06 1.05 -0.16
N MET A 64 13.84 0.85 -1.46
CA MET A 64 14.29 -0.36 -2.17
C MET A 64 15.81 -0.47 -2.22
N MET A 65 16.47 0.65 -2.52
CA MET A 65 17.93 0.72 -2.56
C MET A 65 18.53 0.46 -1.18
N THR A 66 18.05 1.14 -0.13
CA THR A 66 18.59 0.96 1.22
C THR A 66 18.25 -0.42 1.82
N ALA A 67 17.11 -1.02 1.44
CA ALA A 67 16.76 -2.39 1.84
C ALA A 67 17.50 -3.47 1.02
N ASN A 68 18.25 -3.09 -0.02
CA ASN A 68 18.89 -4.00 -0.98
C ASN A 68 17.90 -5.01 -1.56
N VAL A 69 16.78 -4.51 -2.10
CA VAL A 69 15.74 -5.34 -2.75
C VAL A 69 15.61 -4.92 -4.21
N ASP A 70 15.71 -5.90 -5.11
CA ASP A 70 15.53 -5.68 -6.55
C ASP A 70 14.07 -5.23 -6.83
N PRO A 71 13.87 -4.03 -7.43
CA PRO A 71 12.55 -3.48 -7.69
C PRO A 71 11.75 -4.23 -8.76
N THR A 72 12.37 -5.14 -9.50
CA THR A 72 11.73 -5.96 -10.54
C THR A 72 11.19 -7.30 -10.01
N LEU A 73 11.45 -7.63 -8.74
CA LEU A 73 10.86 -8.80 -8.11
C LEU A 73 9.35 -8.65 -7.95
N ARG A 74 8.61 -9.73 -8.18
CA ARG A 74 7.18 -9.82 -7.85
C ARG A 74 7.01 -10.15 -6.36
N PRO A 75 5.86 -9.80 -5.74
CA PRO A 75 5.65 -10.01 -4.30
C PRO A 75 5.93 -11.43 -3.80
N PHE A 76 5.55 -12.46 -4.57
CA PHE A 76 5.77 -13.86 -4.18
C PHE A 76 7.23 -14.33 -4.31
N GLN A 77 8.10 -13.54 -4.96
CA GLN A 77 9.54 -13.82 -5.08
C GLN A 77 10.34 -13.22 -3.91
N LEU A 78 9.70 -12.44 -3.04
CA LEU A 78 10.36 -11.85 -1.89
C LEU A 78 10.52 -12.88 -0.76
N SER A 79 11.74 -12.97 -0.23
CA SER A 79 12.11 -13.84 0.88
C SER A 79 11.87 -13.15 2.23
N MET A 80 12.03 -13.90 3.32
CA MET A 80 11.97 -13.29 4.66
C MET A 80 13.09 -12.29 4.94
N SER A 81 14.27 -12.43 4.33
CA SER A 81 15.33 -11.43 4.48
C SER A 81 14.96 -10.13 3.77
N HIS A 82 14.32 -10.19 2.60
CA HIS A 82 13.80 -8.99 1.93
C HIS A 82 12.77 -8.27 2.81
N PHE A 83 11.81 -8.99 3.40
CA PHE A 83 10.84 -8.37 4.31
C PHE A 83 11.49 -7.80 5.56
N ARG A 84 12.48 -8.48 6.16
CA ARG A 84 13.26 -7.94 7.27
C ARG A 84 13.89 -6.60 6.92
N ASN A 85 14.58 -6.54 5.78
CA ASN A 85 15.26 -5.32 5.34
C ASN A 85 14.26 -4.19 5.05
N LEU A 86 13.18 -4.49 4.32
CA LEU A 86 12.11 -3.51 4.05
C LEU A 86 11.51 -2.96 5.34
N CYS A 87 11.21 -3.81 6.32
CA CYS A 87 10.65 -3.37 7.60
C CYS A 87 11.65 -2.52 8.38
N ASN A 88 12.91 -2.91 8.43
CA ASN A 88 13.95 -2.15 9.15
C ASN A 88 14.20 -0.78 8.50
N THR A 89 14.27 -0.71 7.17
CA THR A 89 14.46 0.56 6.46
C THR A 89 13.22 1.45 6.59
N TYR A 90 12.02 0.89 6.40
CA TYR A 90 10.78 1.66 6.53
C TYR A 90 10.59 2.18 7.96
N ARG A 91 11.02 1.41 8.97
CA ARG A 91 11.02 1.88 10.36
C ARG A 91 11.85 3.14 10.53
N LYS A 92 13.08 3.17 10.02
CA LYS A 92 13.95 4.36 10.06
C LYS A 92 13.30 5.56 9.37
N MET A 93 12.70 5.35 8.20
CA MET A 93 11.96 6.42 7.51
C MET A 93 10.77 6.93 8.33
N CYS A 94 10.07 6.06 9.07
CA CYS A 94 8.99 6.47 9.98
C CYS A 94 9.51 7.16 11.25
N ASP A 95 10.70 6.80 11.72
CA ASP A 95 11.32 7.50 12.86
C ASP A 95 11.73 8.94 12.45
N GLU A 96 12.14 9.15 11.20
CA GLU A 96 12.41 10.48 10.61
C GLU A 96 11.13 11.26 10.26
N ASP A 97 10.10 10.57 9.78
CA ASP A 97 8.83 11.15 9.36
C ASP A 97 7.66 10.30 9.91
N PRO A 98 7.20 10.58 11.14
CA PRO A 98 6.15 9.79 11.80
C PRO A 98 4.82 9.76 11.03
N SER A 99 4.58 10.73 10.15
CA SER A 99 3.37 10.79 9.32
C SER A 99 3.26 9.60 8.37
N LEU A 100 4.39 8.99 7.98
CA LEU A 100 4.42 7.82 7.11
C LEU A 100 3.73 6.61 7.74
N PHE A 101 3.86 6.43 9.05
CA PHE A 101 3.27 5.27 9.71
C PHE A 101 1.74 5.34 9.75
N VAL A 102 1.18 6.53 9.90
CA VAL A 102 -0.28 6.75 9.89
C VAL A 102 -0.85 6.98 8.49
N TYR A 103 0.00 7.27 7.49
CA TYR A 103 -0.43 7.48 6.11
C TYR A 103 -1.23 6.28 5.57
N ASN A 104 -2.35 6.58 4.90
CA ASN A 104 -3.24 5.59 4.29
C ASN A 104 -3.52 5.96 2.83
N TYR A 105 -2.93 5.20 1.91
CA TYR A 105 -3.10 5.35 0.46
C TYR A 105 -4.57 5.32 0.00
N ARG A 106 -5.43 4.52 0.65
CA ARG A 106 -6.85 4.43 0.26
C ARG A 106 -7.62 5.71 0.58
N GLU A 107 -7.28 6.38 1.68
CA GLU A 107 -7.90 7.68 2.01
C GLU A 107 -7.44 8.77 1.02
N GLU A 108 -6.16 8.79 0.63
CA GLU A 108 -5.66 9.71 -0.40
C GLU A 108 -6.44 9.54 -1.72
N LEU A 109 -6.67 8.29 -2.15
CA LEU A 109 -7.47 8.00 -3.35
C LEU A 109 -8.93 8.47 -3.23
N ARG A 110 -9.56 8.27 -2.06
CA ARG A 110 -10.95 8.69 -1.81
C ARG A 110 -11.08 10.21 -1.89
N GLN A 111 -10.18 10.94 -1.23
CA GLN A 111 -10.16 12.40 -1.25
C GLN A 111 -9.96 12.94 -2.66
N LYS A 112 -9.06 12.35 -3.45
CA LYS A 112 -8.88 12.71 -4.87
C LYS A 112 -10.12 12.47 -5.71
N LYS A 113 -10.83 11.36 -5.48
CA LYS A 113 -12.10 11.08 -6.19
C LYS A 113 -13.16 12.11 -5.83
N MET A 114 -13.32 12.43 -4.54
CA MET A 114 -14.26 13.46 -4.08
C MET A 114 -13.95 14.83 -4.69
N ARG A 115 -12.68 15.26 -4.67
CA ARG A 115 -12.26 16.53 -5.28
C ARG A 115 -12.57 16.60 -6.77
N ARG A 116 -12.32 15.52 -7.52
CA ARG A 116 -12.65 15.46 -8.96
C ARG A 116 -14.16 15.54 -9.22
N ASN A 117 -14.97 14.87 -8.39
CA ASN A 117 -16.42 14.93 -8.52
C ASN A 117 -16.94 16.35 -8.24
N LEU A 118 -16.42 17.01 -7.21
CA LEU A 118 -16.79 18.40 -6.88
C LEU A 118 -16.45 19.37 -8.01
N LEU A 119 -15.25 19.24 -8.60
CA LEU A 119 -14.83 20.04 -9.74
C LEU A 119 -15.72 19.83 -10.98
N LYS A 120 -16.24 18.61 -11.16
CA LYS A 120 -17.14 18.27 -12.28
C LYS A 120 -18.53 18.88 -12.11
N SER A 121 -19.09 18.88 -10.89
CA SER A 121 -20.41 19.46 -10.61
C SER A 121 -20.44 20.99 -10.72
N THR A 122 -19.29 21.67 -10.55
CA THR A 122 -19.19 23.13 -10.67
C THR A 122 -18.93 23.62 -12.10
N SER A 123 -18.83 22.70 -13.08
CA SER A 123 -18.49 23.00 -14.48
C SER A 123 -19.61 22.72 -15.47
N GLU A 124 -20.82 22.35 -15.01
CA GLU A 124 -22.03 22.34 -15.85
C GLU A 124 -22.64 23.76 -15.81
N PRO A 125 -22.71 24.49 -16.94
CA PRO A 125 -23.42 25.77 -16.97
C PRO A 125 -24.92 25.53 -16.86
N ASP A 126 -25.59 26.29 -15.99
CA ASP A 126 -27.05 26.43 -16.00
C ASP A 126 -27.46 26.94 -17.39
N GLU A 127 -28.06 26.08 -18.21
CA GLU A 127 -28.81 26.51 -19.40
C GLU A 127 -30.01 27.31 -18.89
N ILE A 128 -29.86 28.63 -18.80
CA ILE A 128 -31.00 29.53 -18.64
C ILE A 128 -31.74 29.50 -19.97
N GLU A 129 -32.88 28.80 -19.98
CA GLU A 129 -33.89 28.87 -21.03
C GLU A 129 -34.36 30.33 -21.17
N GLU A 130 -33.86 31.06 -22.18
CA GLU A 130 -34.57 32.23 -22.70
C GLU A 130 -35.74 31.72 -23.55
N GLU A 131 -36.87 31.54 -22.88
CA GLU A 131 -38.18 31.38 -23.48
C GLU A 131 -38.61 32.75 -24.06
N ASP A 132 -38.19 33.03 -25.30
CA ASP A 132 -38.64 34.23 -26.02
C ASP A 132 -40.12 34.09 -26.38
N GLN A 133 -40.94 34.83 -25.64
CA GLN A 133 -42.36 35.08 -25.85
C GLN A 133 -42.55 36.23 -26.86
N LEU A 134 -43.37 35.95 -27.88
CA LEU A 134 -44.08 36.85 -28.83
C LEU A 134 -43.28 37.67 -29.87
#